data_AF-A0A1N7SI72-F1
#
_entry.id   AF-A0A1N7SI72-F1
#
_cell.length_a   1.000
_cell.length_b   1.000
_cell.length_c   1.000
_cell.angle_alpha   90.00
_cell.angle_beta   90.00
_cell.angle_gamma   90.00
#
_symmetry.space_group_name_H-M   'P 1'
#
loop_
_entity.id
_entity.type
_entity.pdbx_description
1 polymer ?
#
loop_
_entity_poly.entity_id
_entity_poly.type
_entity_poly.pdbx_seq_one_letter_code
_entity_poly.pdbx_strand_id
1 'polypeptide(L)'
;MPNCPETLLNQIDIVRLHGLAVANSEDANLWRWFSLMLQDSRIRWRLAHGNWLVSVDHRHVATEATFDEAMRAAKARFDEPDKRRRPRITTTERNETRLDSGRHPLF
;
A
#
# COMPACT_ATOMS: atom_id res chain seq x y z
N MET A 1 -19.29 27.78 -46.12
CA MET A 1 -18.66 26.76 -45.25
C MET A 1 -19.55 26.57 -44.02
N PRO A 2 -20.49 25.61 -44.00
CA PRO A 2 -21.28 25.31 -42.81
C PRO A 2 -20.83 24.01 -42.15
N ASN A 3 -20.47 24.12 -40.88
CA ASN A 3 -20.57 23.17 -39.77
C ASN A 3 -20.88 21.70 -40.12
N CYS A 4 -19.85 20.85 -40.12
CA CYS A 4 -20.01 19.40 -40.06
C CYS A 4 -20.54 18.99 -38.67
N PRO A 5 -21.55 18.12 -38.58
CA PRO A 5 -22.09 17.63 -37.30
C PRO A 5 -21.17 16.67 -36.53
N GLU A 6 -20.00 16.31 -37.08
CA GLU A 6 -19.04 15.38 -36.46
C GLU A 6 -18.30 15.94 -35.24
N THR A 7 -18.33 17.26 -35.01
CA THR A 7 -17.54 17.87 -33.92
C THR A 7 -18.15 17.65 -32.53
N LEU A 8 -19.45 17.33 -32.42
CA LEU A 8 -20.15 17.17 -31.14
C LEU A 8 -20.14 15.73 -30.59
N LEU A 9 -19.95 14.71 -31.43
CA LEU A 9 -19.74 13.33 -30.95
C LEU A 9 -18.41 13.18 -30.20
N ASN A 10 -17.40 13.95 -30.58
CA ASN A 10 -16.06 13.82 -30.02
C ASN A 10 -15.97 14.10 -28.52
N GLN A 11 -16.77 15.03 -27.95
CA GLN A 11 -16.56 15.42 -26.55
C GLN A 11 -17.03 14.35 -25.55
N ILE A 12 -18.17 13.71 -25.81
CA ILE A 12 -18.69 12.62 -24.96
C ILE A 12 -17.79 11.38 -25.12
N ASP A 13 -17.33 11.11 -26.34
CA ASP A 13 -16.45 9.99 -26.62
C ASP A 13 -15.08 10.16 -25.96
N ILE A 14 -14.51 11.38 -25.96
CA ILE A 14 -13.25 11.69 -25.27
C ILE A 14 -13.38 11.43 -23.76
N VAL A 15 -14.45 11.90 -23.11
CA VAL A 15 -14.66 11.70 -21.66
C VAL A 15 -14.82 10.21 -21.32
N ARG A 16 -15.56 9.46 -22.14
CA ARG A 16 -15.74 8.01 -21.95
C ARG A 16 -14.45 7.24 -22.17
N LEU A 17 -13.70 7.54 -23.24
CA LEU A 17 -12.42 6.92 -23.54
C LEU A 17 -11.39 7.22 -22.44
N HIS A 18 -11.38 8.44 -21.91
CA HIS A 18 -10.53 8.78 -20.77
C HIS A 18 -10.90 7.97 -19.53
N GLY A 19 -12.20 7.84 -19.21
CA GLY A 19 -12.65 7.01 -18.09
C GLY A 19 -12.25 5.54 -18.23
N LEU A 20 -12.38 4.97 -19.44
CA LEU A 20 -11.94 3.60 -19.74
C LEU A 20 -10.42 3.45 -19.63
N ALA A 21 -9.66 4.43 -20.13
CA ALA A 21 -8.21 4.42 -20.06
C ALA A 21 -7.69 4.49 -18.61
N VAL A 22 -8.32 5.30 -17.76
CA VAL A 22 -7.98 5.41 -16.33
C VAL A 22 -8.27 4.08 -15.64
N ALA A 23 -9.48 3.54 -15.77
CA ALA A 23 -9.85 2.25 -15.16
C ALA A 23 -8.90 1.12 -15.60
N ASN A 24 -8.61 1.05 -16.91
CA ASN A 24 -7.67 0.06 -17.44
C ASN A 24 -6.24 0.23 -16.89
N SER A 25 -5.80 1.47 -16.68
CA SER A 25 -4.48 1.74 -16.10
C SER A 25 -4.39 1.33 -14.63
N GLU A 26 -5.47 1.54 -13.87
CA GLU A 26 -5.58 1.12 -12.47
C GLU A 26 -5.57 -0.41 -12.36
N ASP A 27 -6.35 -1.09 -13.20
CA ASP A 27 -6.39 -2.55 -13.24
C ASP A 27 -5.05 -3.13 -13.68
N ALA A 28 -4.39 -2.54 -14.69
CA ALA A 28 -3.05 -2.97 -15.12
C ALA A 28 -2.02 -2.85 -13.98
N ASN A 29 -2.07 -1.76 -13.21
CA ASN A 29 -1.21 -1.55 -12.05
C ASN A 29 -1.50 -2.57 -10.93
N LEU A 30 -2.77 -2.88 -10.68
CA LEU A 30 -3.19 -3.90 -9.72
C LEU A 30 -2.67 -5.28 -10.12
N TRP A 31 -2.87 -5.67 -11.38
CA TRP A 31 -2.42 -6.94 -11.92
C TRP A 31 -0.91 -7.09 -11.91
N ARG A 32 -0.17 -6.03 -12.23
CA ARG A 32 1.29 -6.04 -12.17
C ARG A 32 1.79 -6.27 -10.75
N TRP A 33 1.23 -5.57 -9.77
CA TRP A 33 1.56 -5.77 -8.35
C TRP A 33 1.21 -7.19 -7.88
N PHE A 34 0.00 -7.67 -8.19
CA PHE A 34 -0.43 -9.02 -7.86
C PHE A 34 0.51 -10.08 -8.43
N SER A 35 0.88 -9.94 -9.70
CA SER A 35 1.75 -10.89 -10.39
C SER A 35 3.12 -10.98 -9.73
N LEU A 36 3.70 -9.85 -9.31
CA LEU A 36 4.96 -9.82 -8.57
C LEU A 36 4.83 -10.51 -7.20
N MET A 37 3.77 -10.19 -6.43
CA MET A 37 3.55 -10.82 -5.12
C MET A 37 3.30 -12.32 -5.23
N LEU A 38 2.62 -12.76 -6.30
CA LEU A 38 2.37 -14.15 -6.58
C LEU A 38 3.65 -14.90 -6.96
N GLN A 39 4.47 -14.31 -7.84
CA GLN A 39 5.77 -14.86 -8.23
C GLN A 39 6.69 -15.04 -7.01
N ASP A 40 6.70 -14.08 -6.10
CA ASP A 40 7.48 -14.14 -4.87
C ASP A 40 6.82 -15.01 -3.77
N SER A 41 5.64 -15.60 -4.02
CA SER A 41 4.85 -16.36 -3.03
C SER A 41 4.53 -15.59 -1.74
N ARG A 42 4.48 -14.26 -1.83
CA ARG A 42 4.27 -13.35 -0.69
C ARG A 42 2.81 -13.11 -0.38
N ILE A 43 1.93 -13.28 -1.36
CA ILE A 43 0.48 -13.10 -1.20
C ILE A 43 -0.22 -14.44 -0.97
N ARG A 44 -1.21 -14.43 -0.08
CA ARG A 44 -2.14 -15.54 0.16
C ARG A 44 -3.55 -14.98 0.24
N TRP A 45 -4.50 -15.70 -0.32
CA TRP A 45 -5.91 -15.36 -0.24
C TRP A 45 -6.74 -16.57 0.19
N ARG A 46 -7.84 -16.32 0.89
CA ARG A 46 -8.81 -17.34 1.27
C ARG A 46 -10.22 -16.77 1.33
N LEU A 47 -11.21 -17.55 0.91
CA LEU A 47 -12.62 -17.26 1.14
C LEU A 47 -13.03 -17.87 2.48
N ALA A 48 -13.49 -17.06 3.44
CA ALA A 48 -14.03 -17.55 4.70
C ALA A 48 -15.23 -16.70 5.14
N HIS A 49 -16.29 -17.37 5.60
CA HIS A 49 -17.53 -16.73 6.07
C HIS A 49 -18.14 -15.75 5.05
N GLY A 50 -18.04 -16.06 3.76
CA GLY A 50 -18.54 -15.20 2.68
C GLY A 50 -17.67 -13.99 2.34
N ASN A 51 -16.49 -13.84 2.98
CA ASN A 51 -15.56 -12.75 2.70
C ASN A 51 -14.22 -13.29 2.20
N TRP A 52 -13.59 -12.55 1.31
CA TRP A 52 -12.23 -12.78 0.83
C TRP A 52 -11.23 -12.11 1.75
N LEU A 53 -10.39 -12.93 2.39
CA LEU A 53 -9.28 -12.47 3.22
C LEU A 53 -7.99 -12.55 2.41
N VAL A 54 -7.25 -11.45 2.37
CA VAL A 54 -5.97 -11.33 1.68
C VAL A 54 -4.88 -11.01 2.70
N SER A 55 -3.79 -11.78 2.63
CA SER A 55 -2.59 -11.60 3.44
C SER A 55 -1.37 -11.44 2.54
N VAL A 56 -0.50 -10.49 2.87
CA VAL A 56 0.78 -10.26 2.17
C VAL A 56 1.89 -10.27 3.22
N ASP A 57 3.00 -10.96 2.94
CA ASP A 57 4.14 -11.09 3.87
C ASP A 57 3.73 -11.61 5.26
N HIS A 58 2.83 -12.60 5.29
CA HIS A 58 2.23 -13.16 6.52
C HIS A 58 1.39 -12.16 7.34
N ARG A 59 1.19 -10.94 6.86
CA ARG A 59 0.32 -9.94 7.48
C ARG A 59 -1.04 -9.96 6.79
N HIS A 60 -2.10 -10.11 7.58
CA HIS A 60 -3.45 -9.90 7.07
C HIS A 60 -3.63 -8.43 6.68
N VAL A 61 -3.94 -8.18 5.41
CA VAL A 61 -4.05 -6.82 4.87
C VAL A 61 -5.48 -6.43 4.57
N ALA A 62 -6.35 -7.32 4.07
CA ALA A 62 -7.71 -6.96 3.68
C ALA A 62 -8.73 -8.09 3.89
N THR A 63 -9.97 -7.72 4.19
CA THR A 63 -11.14 -8.61 4.21
C THR A 63 -12.29 -7.87 3.54
N GLU A 64 -12.76 -8.36 2.40
CA GLU A 64 -13.87 -7.74 1.65
C GLU A 64 -14.84 -8.79 1.12
N ALA A 65 -16.02 -8.37 0.65
CA ALA A 65 -17.05 -9.27 0.17
C ALA A 65 -16.67 -9.96 -1.15
N THR A 66 -15.96 -9.26 -2.03
CA THR A 66 -15.50 -9.79 -3.33
C THR A 66 -13.99 -9.88 -3.41
N PHE A 67 -13.50 -10.74 -4.31
CA PHE A 67 -12.07 -10.89 -4.54
C PHE A 67 -11.43 -9.60 -5.06
N ASP A 68 -12.10 -8.91 -6.01
CA ASP A 68 -11.59 -7.68 -6.61
C ASP A 68 -11.46 -6.56 -5.57
N GLU A 69 -12.49 -6.35 -4.75
CA GLU A 69 -12.44 -5.38 -3.65
C GLU A 69 -11.34 -5.73 -2.66
N ALA A 70 -11.19 -7.01 -2.29
CA ALA A 70 -10.15 -7.46 -1.37
C ALA A 70 -8.75 -7.20 -1.94
N MET A 71 -8.55 -7.39 -3.25
CA MET A 71 -7.30 -7.14 -3.94
C MET A 71 -6.97 -5.65 -4.02
N ARG A 72 -7.95 -4.81 -4.38
CA ARG A 72 -7.80 -3.34 -4.39
C ARG A 72 -7.50 -2.80 -3.00
N ALA A 73 -8.23 -3.26 -1.98
CA ALA A 73 -8.01 -2.88 -0.59
C ALA A 73 -6.63 -3.35 -0.08
N ALA A 74 -6.21 -4.56 -0.45
CA ALA A 74 -4.89 -5.09 -0.11
C ALA A 74 -3.77 -4.23 -0.71
N LYS A 75 -3.88 -3.85 -1.99
CA LYS A 75 -2.90 -2.98 -2.65
C LYS A 75 -2.82 -1.60 -2.00
N ALA A 76 -3.97 -0.96 -1.75
CA ALA A 76 -4.02 0.34 -1.10
C ALA A 76 -3.31 0.32 0.28
N ARG A 77 -3.54 -0.73 1.08
CA ARG A 77 -2.90 -0.90 2.40
C ARG A 77 -1.43 -1.33 2.33
N PHE A 78 -1.00 -1.92 1.21
CA PHE A 78 0.40 -2.24 0.96
C PHE A 78 1.20 -0.98 0.57
N ASP A 79 0.61 -0.10 -0.24
CA ASP A 79 1.21 1.16 -0.66
C ASP A 79 1.22 2.21 0.46
N GLU A 80 0.34 2.07 1.46
CA GLU A 80 0.36 2.93 2.65
C GLU A 80 1.69 2.78 3.42
N PRO A 81 2.44 3.88 3.65
CA PRO A 81 3.63 3.83 4.47
C PRO A 81 3.24 3.38 5.87
N ASP A 82 3.97 2.40 6.41
CA ASP A 82 3.66 1.73 7.68
C ASP A 82 3.65 2.73 8.86
N LYS A 83 2.49 3.35 9.11
CA LYS A 83 2.28 4.28 10.25
C LYS A 83 2.47 3.60 11.60
N ARG A 84 2.59 2.25 11.63
CA ARG A 84 2.78 1.44 12.84
C ARG A 84 4.25 1.15 13.16
N ARG A 85 5.21 1.60 12.36
CA ARG A 85 6.61 1.67 12.79
C ARG A 85 6.74 2.73 13.88
N ARG A 86 6.38 2.38 15.12
CA ARG A 86 6.99 3.03 16.29
C ARG A 86 8.50 2.87 16.11
N PRO A 87 9.31 3.94 16.20
CA PRO A 87 10.75 3.78 16.20
C PRO A 87 11.09 2.86 17.35
N ARG A 88 11.65 1.68 17.04
CA ARG A 88 12.20 0.80 18.06
C ARG A 88 13.38 1.54 18.65
N ILE A 89 13.17 2.14 19.82
CA ILE A 89 14.24 2.70 20.64
C ILE A 89 15.15 1.51 20.98
N THR A 90 16.27 1.37 20.27
CA THR A 90 17.36 0.52 20.70
C THR A 90 17.99 1.19 21.91
N THR A 91 17.62 0.72 23.10
CA THR A 91 18.31 1.02 24.34
C THR A 91 19.72 0.43 24.25
N THR A 92 20.63 1.18 23.64
CA THR A 92 22.08 0.98 23.76
C THR A 92 22.64 2.31 24.22
N GLU A 93 22.52 2.57 25.52
CA GLU A 93 23.39 3.49 26.28
C GLU A 93 23.05 3.30 27.77
N ARG A 94 23.42 2.12 28.29
CA ARG A 94 23.69 1.94 29.71
C ARG A 94 25.19 1.67 29.82
N ASN A 95 25.84 2.49 30.63
CA ASN A 95 27.23 2.41 31.08
C ASN A 95 28.25 3.12 30.20
N GLU A 96 28.60 4.35 30.58
CA GLU A 96 29.99 4.77 30.78
C GLU A 96 30.06 6.18 31.38
N THR A 97 29.86 6.29 32.70
CA THR A 97 30.58 7.30 33.50
C THR A 97 30.54 6.91 34.97
N ARG A 98 31.33 5.89 35.32
CA ARG A 98 31.77 5.70 36.71
C ARG A 98 33.29 5.69 36.65
N LEU A 99 33.88 6.87 36.78
CA LEU A 99 35.24 7.15 37.26
C LEU A 99 35.49 8.66 37.12
N ASP A 100 35.02 9.43 38.09
CA ASP A 100 35.79 10.59 38.55
C ASP A 100 35.57 10.78 40.06
N SER A 101 36.30 9.97 40.82
CA SER A 101 36.52 10.18 42.24
C SER A 101 37.57 11.28 42.39
N GLY A 102 37.12 12.52 42.56
CA GLY A 102 38.00 13.67 42.73
C GLY A 102 37.45 14.71 43.71
N ARG A 103 37.99 14.67 44.94
CA ARG A 103 38.23 15.82 45.85
C ARG A 103 37.07 16.46 46.63
N HIS A 104 37.15 16.29 47.96
CA HIS A 104 37.03 17.42 48.90
C HIS A 104 37.89 17.18 50.16
N PRO A 105 38.21 18.22 50.97
CA PRO A 105 39.53 18.85 51.02
C PRO A 105 40.28 18.57 52.33
N LEU A 106 41.60 18.72 52.30
CA LEU A 106 42.38 19.03 53.49
C LEU A 106 42.72 20.51 53.40
N PHE A 107 42.04 21.33 54.23
CA PHE A 107 42.50 22.52 54.95
C PHE A 107 41.26 23.23 55.54
#